data_AF-A0A3M1LR31-F1
#
_entry.id   AF-A0A3M1LR31-F1
#
_cell.length_a   1.000
_cell.length_b   1.000
_cell.length_c   1.000
_cell.angle_alpha   90.00
_cell.angle_beta   90.00
_cell.angle_gamma   90.00
#
_symmetry.space_group_name_H-M   'P 1'
#
loop_
_entity.id
_entity.type
_entity.pdbx_description
1 polymer ?
#
loop_
_entity_poly.entity_id
_entity_poly.type
_entity_poly.pdbx_seq_one_letter_code
_entity_poly.pdbx_strand_id
1 'polypeptide(L)'
;MECIFPHRRNSSRGILVAVPSFSSYGVFSAASLPLQLHAAASHRLMRCRAFEGASISVLPCAMLNLTRWLGAGSGAVVPLLCIPFISWSSAWKNVVYPFPNALTSRSLGLSVPSDRSFLVGALPVPAHPVALSSSQKKRQKQTFRQPRVRKMIHAKRRGRSAKKRSAPNVSVRPGLIRGMTIVYDTLVVPGVIYRRVDVVLADSMHALVHAVTCVVRNPRYGIELVQAHDRVGRLETLPALTRRLDSSQGKIVLAAINGSFWRAGTRQPLGISLSDGEIVAATGAPWYALWLDRRWRPWLDTGGIRAAVYLSDGSTFPIDAINATADGVQLFNRYAGDSIPPLPGRMPVELSTAQRLITGDTLDPQWTSDSLAALLGAVQRQWQFEQQKPKVLLRYLRQPMVNQSTPCLVLQTLDSGSTEVPLRGCVLTIPHEHPLQKVIGNGKLKRGDTVILQVRTLRNDSIPFHTSIGGTPLLVKNGIVKPQLVDTSRRGSPFVEQRLARTAIGTDVIQSVLYLVTVEQSPGRSVGMSLRELAEFMKTFGASDALNLDGGGSATMVVGDRCVVPPGGVPQCRAVANALVIWRRKPLSR
;
A
#
# COMPACT_ATOMS: atom_id res chain seq x y z
N MET A 1 -60.65 24.83 -27.45
CA MET A 1 -59.59 25.72 -26.93
C MET A 1 -58.22 25.04 -27.07
N GLU A 2 -57.48 25.10 -28.19
CA GLU A 2 -57.54 26.02 -29.36
C GLU A 2 -57.25 27.49 -28.99
N CYS A 3 -56.53 28.32 -29.76
CA CYS A 3 -55.81 28.14 -31.05
C CYS A 3 -54.89 29.38 -31.30
N ILE A 4 -53.96 29.48 -32.29
CA ILE A 4 -53.46 28.59 -33.36
C ILE A 4 -52.00 28.98 -33.74
N PHE A 5 -51.30 28.14 -34.53
CA PHE A 5 -50.01 28.44 -35.21
C PHE A 5 -50.17 29.39 -36.43
N PRO A 6 -49.08 29.97 -36.98
CA PRO A 6 -48.62 29.42 -38.29
C PRO A 6 -47.11 29.54 -38.62
N HIS A 7 -46.52 28.38 -39.01
CA HIS A 7 -45.65 28.18 -40.21
C HIS A 7 -44.25 28.85 -40.32
N ARG A 8 -43.23 28.30 -41.03
CA ARG A 8 -43.01 27.08 -41.88
C ARG A 8 -41.47 26.80 -41.90
N ARG A 9 -40.84 25.80 -42.57
CA ARG A 9 -41.24 24.81 -43.60
C ARG A 9 -40.57 23.42 -43.38
N ASN A 10 -39.71 22.95 -44.31
CA ASN A 10 -39.11 21.60 -44.43
C ASN A 10 -37.55 21.75 -44.54
N SER A 11 -36.67 20.72 -44.58
CA SER A 11 -36.74 19.32 -45.05
C SER A 11 -35.52 18.49 -44.56
N SER A 12 -35.41 17.14 -44.70
CA SER A 12 -36.35 16.01 -44.54
C SER A 12 -35.59 14.66 -44.74
N ARG A 13 -35.45 13.84 -43.68
CA ARG A 13 -35.01 12.40 -43.62
C ARG A 13 -34.91 12.00 -42.13
N GLY A 14 -35.14 10.77 -41.64
CA GLY A 14 -35.64 9.52 -42.26
C GLY A 14 -34.53 8.58 -42.80
N ILE A 15 -34.52 7.26 -42.58
CA ILE A 15 -35.35 6.30 -41.81
C ILE A 15 -34.35 5.18 -41.35
N LEU A 16 -34.37 4.55 -40.15
CA LEU A 16 -35.27 3.46 -39.70
C LEU A 16 -34.97 3.08 -38.23
N VAL A 17 -35.98 2.67 -37.46
CA VAL A 17 -35.83 2.03 -36.14
C VAL A 17 -36.72 0.78 -36.10
N ALA A 18 -36.22 -0.33 -35.53
CA ALA A 18 -36.95 -1.58 -35.41
C ALA A 18 -37.11 -2.00 -33.93
N VAL A 19 -38.32 -2.44 -33.58
CA VAL A 19 -38.69 -2.99 -32.26
C VAL A 19 -39.49 -4.28 -32.48
N PRO A 20 -39.16 -5.38 -31.77
CA PRO A 20 -40.03 -6.55 -31.69
C PRO A 20 -40.61 -6.75 -30.28
N SER A 21 -41.83 -7.30 -30.20
CA SER A 21 -42.51 -7.68 -28.95
C SER A 21 -43.56 -8.76 -29.22
N PHE A 22 -43.76 -9.69 -28.28
CA PHE A 22 -44.77 -10.79 -28.29
C PHE A 22 -44.53 -11.91 -29.35
N SER A 23 -44.92 -13.18 -29.15
CA SER A 23 -45.56 -13.86 -28.00
C SER A 23 -45.49 -15.41 -28.01
N SER A 24 -45.46 -16.01 -26.79
CA SER A 24 -46.23 -17.22 -26.33
C SER A 24 -45.92 -18.66 -26.80
N TYR A 25 -46.28 -19.61 -25.90
CA TYR A 25 -46.27 -21.10 -25.99
C TYR A 25 -44.87 -21.77 -26.10
N GLY A 26 -44.49 -22.82 -25.34
CA GLY A 26 -45.06 -23.57 -24.19
C GLY A 26 -43.94 -24.47 -23.57
N VAL A 27 -44.09 -25.56 -22.80
CA VAL A 27 -45.19 -26.36 -22.22
C VAL A 27 -44.72 -26.99 -20.87
N PHE A 28 -45.63 -27.59 -20.09
CA PHE A 28 -45.49 -28.29 -18.79
C PHE A 28 -44.33 -29.30 -18.58
N SER A 29 -43.85 -29.37 -17.32
CA SER A 29 -43.98 -30.57 -16.46
C SER A 29 -43.90 -30.17 -14.97
N ALA A 30 -44.45 -30.96 -14.02
CA ALA A 30 -44.59 -30.56 -12.62
C ALA A 30 -44.59 -31.73 -11.60
N ALA A 31 -43.90 -31.54 -10.47
CA ALA A 31 -44.00 -32.26 -9.19
C ALA A 31 -43.18 -31.51 -8.12
N SER A 32 -43.50 -31.50 -6.82
CA SER A 32 -44.77 -31.82 -6.13
C SER A 32 -44.77 -31.13 -4.74
N LEU A 33 -45.96 -30.92 -4.17
CA LEU A 33 -46.21 -30.29 -2.86
C LEU A 33 -46.22 -31.36 -1.73
N PRO A 34 -46.01 -31.03 -0.43
CA PRO A 34 -47.04 -30.30 0.34
C PRO A 34 -46.57 -29.26 1.37
N LEU A 35 -47.49 -28.37 1.77
CA LEU A 35 -47.43 -27.63 3.03
C LEU A 35 -47.74 -28.57 4.21
N GLN A 36 -47.24 -28.24 5.40
CA GLN A 36 -48.00 -28.43 6.63
C GLN A 36 -48.11 -27.11 7.40
N LEU A 37 -49.35 -26.72 7.70
CA LEU A 37 -49.72 -25.67 8.64
C LEU A 37 -50.18 -26.34 9.93
N HIS A 38 -49.72 -25.85 11.08
CA HIS A 38 -50.49 -25.87 12.32
C HIS A 38 -50.03 -24.72 13.22
N ALA A 39 -50.96 -24.14 13.98
CA ALA A 39 -50.72 -22.98 14.82
C ALA A 39 -51.04 -23.28 16.29
N ALA A 40 -50.30 -22.67 17.21
CA ALA A 40 -50.63 -22.57 18.62
C ALA A 40 -50.02 -21.30 19.21
N ALA A 41 -50.74 -20.64 20.11
CA ALA A 41 -50.31 -19.40 20.77
C ALA A 41 -49.97 -19.67 22.25
N SER A 42 -49.21 -18.75 22.90
CA SER A 42 -49.36 -18.44 24.33
C SER A 42 -48.52 -17.22 24.77
N HIS A 43 -49.02 -16.49 25.77
CA HIS A 43 -48.28 -15.43 26.47
C HIS A 43 -47.41 -16.01 27.60
N ARG A 44 -46.26 -15.37 27.92
CA ARG A 44 -46.03 -14.64 29.21
C ARG A 44 -44.54 -14.35 29.52
N LEU A 45 -44.29 -13.08 29.83
CA LEU A 45 -43.46 -12.54 30.94
C LEU A 45 -42.32 -13.39 31.55
N MET A 46 -41.08 -12.88 31.40
CA MET A 46 -40.15 -12.69 32.52
C MET A 46 -39.64 -11.24 32.46
N ARG A 47 -39.87 -10.36 33.45
CA ARG A 47 -39.33 -10.34 34.84
C ARG A 47 -37.83 -10.07 34.90
N CYS A 48 -37.45 -8.80 34.76
CA CYS A 48 -36.27 -8.26 35.45
C CYS A 48 -36.52 -8.31 36.96
N ARG A 49 -35.49 -8.60 37.76
CA ARG A 49 -35.48 -8.40 39.22
C ARG A 49 -34.64 -7.16 39.56
N ALA A 50 -35.04 -6.46 40.62
CA ALA A 50 -34.28 -5.36 41.21
C ALA A 50 -34.19 -5.56 42.74
N PHE A 51 -33.12 -5.03 43.31
CA PHE A 51 -32.91 -4.58 44.70
C PHE A 51 -31.92 -3.40 44.53
N GLU A 52 -32.20 -2.15 44.93
CA GLU A 52 -32.25 -1.62 46.31
C GLU A 52 -30.88 -1.69 47.02
N GLY A 53 -30.36 -0.62 47.66
CA GLY A 53 -30.80 0.79 47.65
C GLY A 53 -30.17 1.65 48.77
N ALA A 54 -29.54 2.79 48.42
CA ALA A 54 -29.12 3.92 49.28
C ALA A 54 -28.61 5.06 48.35
N SER A 55 -29.15 6.30 48.28
CA SER A 55 -29.22 7.40 49.28
C SER A 55 -27.83 7.99 49.59
N ILE A 56 -27.52 9.31 49.64
CA ILE A 56 -28.23 10.61 49.88
C ILE A 56 -27.43 11.70 49.09
N SER A 57 -27.88 12.85 48.55
CA SER A 57 -29.13 13.65 48.42
C SER A 57 -29.07 14.57 47.17
N VAL A 58 -30.11 15.41 46.92
CA VAL A 58 -30.15 16.59 46.01
C VAL A 58 -31.02 17.68 46.66
N LEU A 59 -30.78 18.98 46.43
CA LEU A 59 -31.73 20.14 46.44
C LEU A 59 -30.99 21.41 45.85
N PRO A 60 -31.67 22.51 45.42
CA PRO A 60 -31.30 23.23 44.18
C PRO A 60 -31.40 24.80 44.28
N CYS A 61 -31.85 25.45 43.18
CA CYS A 61 -32.16 26.89 42.96
C CYS A 61 -30.97 27.81 42.58
N ALA A 62 -31.12 28.83 41.71
CA ALA A 62 -32.21 29.21 40.78
C ALA A 62 -31.70 30.07 39.59
N MET A 63 -32.56 30.34 38.60
CA MET A 63 -32.32 31.31 37.50
C MET A 63 -32.60 32.77 37.93
N LEU A 64 -32.13 33.77 37.16
CA LEU A 64 -33.02 34.76 36.51
C LEU A 64 -32.33 35.73 35.51
N ASN A 65 -32.98 35.90 34.35
CA ASN A 65 -33.13 37.07 33.46
C ASN A 65 -32.00 38.08 33.12
N LEU A 66 -31.68 38.09 31.82
CA LEU A 66 -31.92 39.19 30.85
C LEU A 66 -31.64 40.67 31.24
N THR A 67 -30.76 41.31 30.44
CA THR A 67 -31.08 42.59 29.78
C THR A 67 -30.28 42.75 28.48
N ARG A 68 -30.64 43.72 27.63
CA ARG A 68 -30.12 43.91 26.26
C ARG A 68 -30.19 45.40 25.91
N TRP A 69 -29.08 46.05 25.53
CA TRP A 69 -29.14 47.36 24.85
C TRP A 69 -27.93 47.64 23.93
N LEU A 70 -27.95 48.83 23.31
CA LEU A 70 -27.24 49.19 22.07
C LEU A 70 -25.90 49.91 22.31
N GLY A 71 -25.05 49.95 21.28
CA GLY A 71 -23.86 50.81 21.25
C GLY A 71 -22.93 50.53 20.06
N ALA A 72 -23.04 51.31 18.98
CA ALA A 72 -22.03 51.37 17.92
C ALA A 72 -21.22 52.67 18.09
N GLY A 73 -19.90 52.62 17.92
CA GLY A 73 -19.03 53.77 18.21
C GLY A 73 -17.68 53.71 17.49
N SER A 74 -17.51 54.65 16.57
CA SER A 74 -16.30 55.15 15.91
C SER A 74 -14.93 54.79 16.53
N GLY A 75 -14.00 54.34 15.67
CA GLY A 75 -12.63 53.99 16.07
C GLY A 75 -11.66 55.17 16.19
N ALA A 76 -10.42 54.86 16.54
CA ALA A 76 -9.26 55.75 16.51
C ALA A 76 -8.03 55.02 15.93
N VAL A 77 -7.15 55.75 15.26
CA VAL A 77 -5.87 55.25 14.72
C VAL A 77 -4.74 55.92 15.49
N VAL A 78 -3.71 55.15 15.90
CA VAL A 78 -2.32 55.62 16.08
C VAL A 78 -1.38 54.39 16.14
N PRO A 79 -0.10 54.46 15.71
CA PRO A 79 0.58 53.28 15.15
C PRO A 79 1.91 52.90 15.85
N LEU A 80 2.55 51.86 15.29
CA LEU A 80 4.00 51.62 15.21
C LEU A 80 4.83 51.63 16.52
N LEU A 81 5.38 50.45 16.84
CA LEU A 81 6.77 50.34 17.30
C LEU A 81 7.40 49.06 16.76
N CYS A 82 8.63 49.16 16.26
CA CYS A 82 9.33 48.08 15.55
C CYS A 82 10.51 47.56 16.38
N ILE A 83 10.80 46.25 16.27
CA ILE A 83 12.14 45.64 16.09
C ILE A 83 13.17 45.90 17.24
N PRO A 84 13.82 44.84 17.81
CA PRO A 84 14.59 43.91 16.98
C PRO A 84 14.54 42.41 17.32
N PHE A 85 14.96 41.64 16.32
CA PHE A 85 15.51 40.29 16.47
C PHE A 85 16.74 40.31 17.39
N ILE A 86 16.92 39.26 18.19
CA ILE A 86 18.24 38.85 18.69
C ILE A 86 18.45 37.38 18.29
N SER A 87 19.42 37.14 17.41
CA SER A 87 19.93 35.80 17.12
C SER A 87 21.09 35.47 18.05
N TRP A 88 21.07 34.30 18.69
CA TRP A 88 22.24 33.77 19.41
C TRP A 88 22.58 32.36 18.93
N SER A 89 23.88 32.10 18.81
CA SER A 89 24.43 30.86 18.25
C SER A 89 25.39 30.18 19.21
N SER A 90 25.53 28.87 19.05
CA SER A 90 26.66 28.04 19.49
C SER A 90 27.02 27.98 20.99
N ALA A 91 26.59 26.87 21.61
CA ALA A 91 27.34 26.04 22.57
C ALA A 91 27.68 26.57 23.98
N TRP A 92 27.56 25.70 25.00
CA TRP A 92 28.72 25.00 25.58
C TRP A 92 28.30 23.78 26.44
N LYS A 93 29.18 22.77 26.40
CA LYS A 93 29.52 21.66 27.32
C LYS A 93 28.64 21.33 28.56
N ASN A 94 28.46 20.01 28.73
CA ASN A 94 28.53 19.22 29.96
C ASN A 94 28.24 19.89 31.32
N VAL A 95 27.18 19.41 32.00
CA VAL A 95 27.08 19.43 33.46
C VAL A 95 26.88 17.99 33.94
N VAL A 96 27.65 17.57 34.94
CA VAL A 96 27.54 16.27 35.62
C VAL A 96 26.99 16.53 37.02
N TYR A 97 26.06 15.69 37.49
CA TYR A 97 25.63 15.66 38.89
C TYR A 97 25.92 14.27 39.50
N PRO A 98 26.27 14.20 40.81
CA PRO A 98 26.79 12.98 41.43
C PRO A 98 25.72 12.02 42.01
N PHE A 99 26.22 10.82 42.31
CA PHE A 99 25.65 9.68 43.07
C PHE A 99 25.26 10.04 44.54
N PRO A 100 24.58 9.18 45.35
CA PRO A 100 24.80 7.72 45.42
C PRO A 100 23.63 6.76 45.78
N ASN A 101 24.00 5.46 45.83
CA ASN A 101 23.33 4.27 46.40
C ASN A 101 22.02 3.82 45.70
N ALA A 102 21.92 2.72 44.94
CA ALA A 102 22.59 1.40 44.86
C ALA A 102 22.04 0.30 45.78
N LEU A 103 21.51 -0.77 45.15
CA LEU A 103 21.46 -2.13 45.69
C LEU A 103 21.52 -3.17 44.55
N THR A 104 22.27 -4.23 44.82
CA THR A 104 22.60 -5.43 44.04
C THR A 104 21.37 -6.33 43.73
N SER A 105 21.33 -7.26 42.76
CA SER A 105 22.33 -7.84 41.83
C SER A 105 21.67 -8.66 40.69
N ARG A 106 22.49 -9.40 39.92
CA ARG A 106 22.19 -10.51 38.97
C ARG A 106 21.73 -10.14 37.55
N SER A 107 22.74 -9.90 36.72
CA SER A 107 22.66 -10.10 35.27
C SER A 107 22.37 -11.57 34.91
N LEU A 108 21.31 -11.81 34.15
CA LEU A 108 21.15 -13.04 33.35
C LEU A 108 21.43 -12.69 31.89
N GLY A 109 22.45 -13.32 31.31
CA GLY A 109 22.83 -13.11 29.91
C GLY A 109 21.84 -13.79 28.97
N LEU A 110 20.92 -13.02 28.39
CA LEU A 110 20.07 -13.49 27.30
C LEU A 110 20.89 -13.57 26.01
N SER A 111 21.34 -14.78 25.66
CA SER A 111 21.91 -15.10 24.35
C SER A 111 20.82 -14.95 23.28
N VAL A 112 20.90 -13.87 22.50
CA VAL A 112 19.98 -13.60 21.39
C VAL A 112 20.28 -14.57 20.23
N PRO A 113 19.33 -15.42 19.81
CA PRO A 113 19.49 -16.22 18.59
C PRO A 113 19.57 -15.31 17.35
N SER A 114 20.37 -15.70 16.37
CA SER A 114 20.77 -14.83 15.25
C SER A 114 19.62 -14.32 14.38
N ASP A 115 19.82 -13.12 13.81
CA ASP A 115 18.88 -12.47 12.89
C ASP A 115 18.53 -13.37 11.68
N ARG A 116 17.33 -13.95 11.72
CA ARG A 116 16.63 -14.44 10.54
C ARG A 116 15.55 -13.42 10.15
N SER A 117 15.95 -12.44 9.35
CA SER A 117 15.00 -11.72 8.50
C SER A 117 14.34 -12.69 7.52
N PHE A 118 13.13 -12.38 7.04
CA PHE A 118 12.30 -13.26 6.20
C PHE A 118 13.07 -13.90 5.03
N LEU A 119 13.46 -15.17 5.19
CA LEU A 119 13.91 -16.04 4.10
C LEU A 119 12.67 -16.52 3.34
N VAL A 120 12.21 -15.68 2.41
CA VAL A 120 11.10 -16.06 1.52
C VAL A 120 11.51 -17.23 0.64
N GLY A 121 10.61 -18.20 0.51
CA GLY A 121 10.65 -19.25 -0.52
C GLY A 121 10.50 -18.67 -1.92
N ALA A 122 11.51 -17.94 -2.38
CA ALA A 122 11.66 -17.61 -3.79
C ALA A 122 11.90 -18.91 -4.56
N LEU A 123 11.09 -19.18 -5.58
CA LEU A 123 11.36 -20.28 -6.49
C LEU A 123 12.77 -20.08 -7.08
N PRO A 124 13.65 -21.10 -7.05
CA PRO A 124 15.01 -20.95 -7.51
C PRO A 124 15.01 -20.60 -9.00
N VAL A 125 15.62 -19.47 -9.35
CA VAL A 125 15.90 -19.13 -10.74
C VAL A 125 16.87 -20.19 -11.27
N PRO A 126 16.57 -20.90 -12.37
CA PRO A 126 17.44 -21.95 -12.90
C PRO A 126 18.71 -21.36 -13.52
N ALA A 127 19.71 -21.12 -12.68
CA ALA A 127 21.01 -20.60 -13.07
C ALA A 127 21.93 -21.72 -13.55
N HIS A 128 21.75 -22.21 -14.80
CA HIS A 128 22.81 -22.81 -15.60
C HIS A 128 22.45 -22.79 -17.10
N PRO A 129 23.24 -22.17 -17.99
CA PRO A 129 23.10 -22.39 -19.42
C PRO A 129 23.60 -23.79 -19.79
N VAL A 130 22.84 -24.52 -20.60
CA VAL A 130 23.27 -25.82 -21.15
C VAL A 130 24.46 -25.61 -22.07
N ALA A 131 25.55 -26.34 -21.83
CA ALA A 131 26.75 -26.28 -22.66
C ALA A 131 26.53 -27.01 -24.00
N LEU A 132 26.13 -26.28 -25.04
CA LEU A 132 26.14 -26.78 -26.41
C LEU A 132 27.58 -26.83 -26.94
N SER A 133 28.01 -28.02 -27.34
CA SER A 133 29.36 -28.28 -27.83
C SER A 133 29.50 -27.96 -29.33
N SER A 134 30.36 -27.01 -29.69
CA SER A 134 30.74 -26.76 -31.08
C SER A 134 32.26 -26.61 -31.25
N SER A 135 32.88 -27.68 -31.73
CA SER A 135 34.09 -27.72 -32.58
C SER A 135 35.18 -26.66 -32.37
N GLN A 136 36.26 -27.04 -31.67
CA GLN A 136 37.53 -26.30 -31.71
C GLN A 136 38.10 -26.26 -33.15
N LYS A 137 38.45 -25.07 -33.65
CA LYS A 137 39.50 -24.91 -34.68
C LYS A 137 40.54 -23.89 -34.20
N LYS A 138 41.78 -24.36 -34.03
CA LYS A 138 42.93 -23.54 -33.60
C LYS A 138 43.25 -22.47 -34.64
N ARG A 139 43.54 -21.24 -34.20
CA ARG A 139 44.39 -20.30 -34.93
C ARG A 139 45.32 -19.58 -33.94
N GLN A 140 46.60 -19.55 -34.25
CA GLN A 140 47.64 -18.98 -33.40
C GLN A 140 47.55 -17.45 -33.38
N LYS A 141 47.98 -16.82 -32.29
CA LYS A 141 48.37 -15.40 -32.25
C LYS A 141 49.84 -15.30 -31.87
N GLN A 142 50.62 -14.62 -32.71
CA GLN A 142 52.02 -14.32 -32.45
C GLN A 142 52.15 -13.21 -31.39
N THR A 143 53.21 -13.27 -30.59
CA THR A 143 53.56 -12.24 -29.60
C THR A 143 54.46 -11.17 -30.21
N PHE A 144 54.14 -9.89 -30.01
CA PHE A 144 55.05 -8.77 -30.31
C PHE A 144 55.62 -8.18 -29.03
N ARG A 145 56.92 -7.87 -29.03
CA ARG A 145 57.66 -7.29 -27.89
C ARG A 145 57.69 -5.76 -27.98
N GLN A 146 57.65 -5.08 -26.83
CA GLN A 146 57.97 -3.65 -26.74
C GLN A 146 59.50 -3.44 -26.60
N PRO A 147 60.09 -2.41 -27.24
CA PRO A 147 61.46 -1.98 -26.98
C PRO A 147 61.56 -1.03 -25.77
N ARG A 148 62.69 -1.06 -25.06
CA ARG A 148 63.02 -0.12 -23.97
C ARG A 148 63.74 1.11 -24.51
N VAL A 149 63.45 2.30 -23.97
CA VAL A 149 64.24 3.53 -24.19
C VAL A 149 64.70 4.10 -22.83
N ARG A 150 65.89 4.72 -22.80
CA ARG A 150 66.58 5.16 -21.58
C ARG A 150 66.08 6.51 -21.04
N LYS A 151 66.28 6.74 -19.75
CA LYS A 151 66.11 8.07 -19.09
C LYS A 151 67.17 9.06 -19.58
N MET A 152 66.81 10.34 -19.66
CA MET A 152 67.72 11.46 -19.46
C MET A 152 67.13 12.44 -18.44
N ILE A 153 67.99 13.11 -17.69
CA ILE A 153 67.63 14.06 -16.62
C ILE A 153 68.06 15.46 -17.10
N HIS A 154 67.17 16.45 -17.03
CA HIS A 154 67.50 17.86 -17.22
C HIS A 154 66.75 18.74 -16.20
N ALA A 155 67.36 19.87 -15.83
CA ALA A 155 66.98 20.64 -14.65
C ALA A 155 66.11 21.88 -14.95
N LYS A 156 65.64 22.53 -13.87
CA LYS A 156 64.67 23.64 -13.86
C LYS A 156 65.10 24.86 -14.69
N ARG A 157 64.14 25.45 -15.41
CA ARG A 157 64.03 26.92 -15.54
C ARG A 157 62.61 27.35 -15.11
N ARG A 158 62.52 28.38 -14.26
CA ARG A 158 61.24 28.90 -13.72
C ARG A 158 60.74 30.08 -14.57
N GLY A 159 59.76 29.85 -15.44
CA GLY A 159 58.97 30.93 -16.03
C GLY A 159 57.88 31.42 -15.06
N ARG A 160 57.75 32.74 -14.87
CA ARG A 160 56.63 33.33 -14.12
C ARG A 160 55.40 33.42 -15.04
N SER A 161 54.39 32.60 -14.78
CA SER A 161 53.06 32.76 -15.39
C SER A 161 52.09 33.36 -14.38
N ALA A 162 51.41 34.44 -14.74
CA ALA A 162 50.47 35.13 -13.88
C ALA A 162 49.12 34.39 -13.82
N LYS A 163 48.72 33.93 -12.62
CA LYS A 163 47.40 33.33 -12.41
C LYS A 163 46.30 34.39 -12.54
N LYS A 164 45.69 34.52 -13.73
CA LYS A 164 44.31 35.02 -13.83
C LYS A 164 43.43 34.10 -12.96
N ARG A 165 42.83 34.66 -11.91
CA ARG A 165 41.75 33.99 -11.17
C ARG A 165 40.50 33.99 -12.06
N SER A 166 40.27 32.91 -12.80
CA SER A 166 38.90 32.60 -13.23
C SER A 166 38.06 32.34 -12.00
N ALA A 167 36.90 33.00 -11.90
CA ALA A 167 35.88 32.57 -10.95
C ALA A 167 35.44 31.15 -11.32
N PRO A 168 35.09 30.28 -10.35
CA PRO A 168 34.49 28.99 -10.67
C PRO A 168 33.14 29.24 -11.34
N ASN A 169 33.03 28.93 -12.63
CA ASN A 169 31.74 28.88 -13.31
C ASN A 169 30.92 27.74 -12.69
N VAL A 170 30.13 28.07 -11.67
CA VAL A 170 29.08 27.20 -11.14
C VAL A 170 28.01 27.11 -12.21
N SER A 171 28.15 26.14 -13.11
CA SER A 171 27.10 25.81 -14.06
C SER A 171 25.92 25.24 -13.28
N VAL A 172 25.00 26.13 -12.92
CA VAL A 172 23.67 25.77 -12.43
C VAL A 172 23.02 24.97 -13.56
N ARG A 173 23.07 23.65 -13.43
CA ARG A 173 22.36 22.75 -14.34
C ARG A 173 20.88 23.14 -14.26
N PRO A 174 20.21 23.44 -15.38
CA PRO A 174 18.79 23.75 -15.34
C PRO A 174 18.04 22.61 -14.65
N GLY A 175 17.09 22.97 -13.78
CA GLY A 175 16.27 21.98 -13.09
C GLY A 175 15.49 21.13 -14.08
N LEU A 176 15.16 19.90 -13.70
CA LEU A 176 14.35 18.99 -14.52
C LEU A 176 12.93 19.54 -14.80
N ILE A 177 12.49 20.49 -13.96
CA ILE A 177 11.26 21.25 -14.07
C ILE A 177 11.62 22.72 -14.31
N ARG A 178 11.04 23.29 -15.36
CA ARG A 178 11.18 24.70 -15.77
C ARG A 178 10.08 25.59 -15.19
N GLY A 179 8.90 25.04 -14.93
CA GLY A 179 7.76 25.75 -14.33
C GLY A 179 6.63 24.81 -13.93
N MET A 180 5.77 25.27 -13.02
CA MET A 180 4.61 24.55 -12.51
C MET A 180 3.41 25.51 -12.40
N THR A 181 2.32 25.20 -13.10
CA THR A 181 1.11 26.02 -13.15
C THR A 181 -0.07 25.21 -12.63
N ILE A 182 -0.78 25.72 -11.62
CA ILE A 182 -2.01 25.06 -11.14
C ILE A 182 -3.14 25.39 -12.12
N VAL A 183 -3.54 24.41 -12.93
CA VAL A 183 -4.61 24.52 -13.94
C VAL A 183 -5.99 24.33 -13.31
N TYR A 184 -6.06 23.65 -12.16
CA TYR A 184 -7.28 23.38 -11.42
C TYR A 184 -6.94 23.18 -9.94
N ASP A 185 -7.69 23.81 -9.04
CA ASP A 185 -7.65 23.56 -7.59
C ASP A 185 -9.10 23.45 -7.09
N THR A 186 -9.39 22.49 -6.22
CA THR A 186 -10.73 22.27 -5.66
C THR A 186 -10.66 21.57 -4.31
N LEU A 187 -11.35 22.14 -3.33
CA LEU A 187 -11.59 21.51 -2.04
C LEU A 187 -12.61 20.37 -2.20
N VAL A 188 -12.17 19.12 -1.98
CA VAL A 188 -13.05 17.94 -2.02
C VAL A 188 -13.87 17.86 -0.72
N VAL A 189 -13.19 18.02 0.41
CA VAL A 189 -13.77 18.29 1.74
C VAL A 189 -12.75 19.09 2.56
N PRO A 190 -13.13 19.78 3.65
CA PRO A 190 -12.16 20.42 4.56
C PRO A 190 -11.07 19.44 5.05
N GLY A 191 -9.85 19.65 4.54
CA GLY A 191 -8.67 18.79 4.76
C GLY A 191 -8.22 17.95 3.55
N VAL A 192 -9.04 17.81 2.50
CA VAL A 192 -8.70 17.10 1.24
C VAL A 192 -8.88 18.06 0.06
N ILE A 193 -7.79 18.36 -0.62
CA ILE A 193 -7.73 19.26 -1.77
C ILE A 193 -7.24 18.48 -2.99
N TYR A 194 -7.90 18.63 -4.13
CA TYR A 194 -7.50 18.06 -5.42
C TYR A 194 -7.01 19.15 -6.35
N ARG A 195 -5.86 18.93 -6.98
CA ARG A 195 -5.22 19.81 -7.96
C ARG A 195 -4.91 19.08 -9.26
N ARG A 196 -5.01 19.80 -10.37
CA ARG A 196 -4.32 19.45 -11.62
C ARG A 196 -3.27 20.52 -11.90
N VAL A 197 -2.02 20.09 -12.00
CA VAL A 197 -0.85 20.93 -12.23
C VAL A 197 -0.30 20.61 -13.61
N ASP A 198 -0.03 21.63 -14.41
CA ASP A 198 0.78 21.52 -15.62
C ASP A 198 2.24 21.79 -15.27
N VAL A 199 3.13 20.88 -15.68
CA VAL A 199 4.55 20.90 -15.35
C VAL A 199 5.35 20.98 -16.64
N VAL A 200 5.98 22.12 -16.86
CA VAL A 200 6.88 22.34 -18.00
C VAL A 200 8.23 21.74 -17.65
N LEU A 201 8.65 20.72 -18.39
CA LEU A 201 9.92 20.02 -18.17
C LEU A 201 11.10 20.78 -18.80
N ALA A 202 12.33 20.34 -18.53
CA ALA A 202 13.55 21.01 -19.00
C ALA A 202 13.66 21.13 -20.54
N ASP A 203 13.10 20.18 -21.29
CA ASP A 203 12.98 20.18 -22.75
C ASP A 203 11.72 20.93 -23.26
N SER A 204 11.03 21.63 -22.36
CA SER A 204 9.76 22.35 -22.61
C SER A 204 8.57 21.46 -23.01
N MET A 205 8.67 20.14 -22.85
CA MET A 205 7.52 19.24 -22.95
C MET A 205 6.66 19.34 -21.69
N HIS A 206 5.35 19.17 -21.85
CA HIS A 206 4.37 19.26 -20.77
C HIS A 206 4.07 17.90 -20.14
N ALA A 207 4.05 17.85 -18.81
CA ALA A 207 3.57 16.72 -18.03
C ALA A 207 2.44 17.17 -17.09
N LEU A 208 1.24 16.65 -17.31
CA LEU A 208 0.08 16.94 -16.45
C LEU A 208 0.08 16.02 -15.23
N VAL A 209 -0.03 16.62 -14.06
CA VAL A 209 0.01 15.93 -12.77
C VAL A 209 -1.27 16.17 -12.00
N HIS A 210 -1.92 15.08 -11.61
CA HIS A 210 -3.09 15.08 -10.75
C HIS A 210 -2.62 14.78 -9.33
N ALA A 211 -2.94 15.66 -8.39
CA ALA A 211 -2.43 15.59 -7.02
C ALA A 211 -3.53 15.83 -6.00
N VAL A 212 -3.65 14.94 -5.02
CA VAL A 212 -4.53 15.10 -3.86
C VAL A 212 -3.68 15.33 -2.62
N THR A 213 -3.93 16.45 -1.96
CA THR A 213 -3.32 16.87 -0.70
C THR A 213 -4.28 16.55 0.43
N CYS A 214 -3.86 15.74 1.40
CA CYS A 214 -4.70 15.25 2.49
C CYS A 214 -4.07 15.57 3.86
N VAL A 215 -4.70 16.44 4.64
CA VAL A 215 -4.31 16.72 6.03
C VAL A 215 -4.63 15.48 6.89
N VAL A 216 -3.62 14.90 7.53
CA VAL A 216 -3.81 13.68 8.34
C VAL A 216 -4.36 14.01 9.73
N ARG A 217 -4.70 12.98 10.53
CA ARG A 217 -5.31 13.12 11.87
C ARG A 217 -6.69 13.81 11.90
N ASN A 218 -7.28 14.15 10.76
CA ASN A 218 -8.61 14.72 10.62
C ASN A 218 -9.70 13.66 10.88
N PRO A 219 -10.66 13.86 11.81
CA PRO A 219 -11.68 12.86 12.14
C PRO A 219 -12.77 12.70 11.06
N ARG A 220 -12.79 13.53 10.00
CA ARG A 220 -13.83 13.51 8.96
C ARG A 220 -13.67 12.39 7.91
N TYR A 221 -12.52 11.74 7.85
CA TYR A 221 -12.20 10.68 6.88
C TYR A 221 -11.15 9.69 7.39
N GLY A 222 -11.08 8.52 6.75
CA GLY A 222 -10.01 7.54 6.89
C GLY A 222 -9.16 7.42 5.63
N ILE A 223 -8.01 6.76 5.74
CA ILE A 223 -7.03 6.56 4.66
C ILE A 223 -6.51 5.12 4.71
N GLU A 224 -7.09 4.22 3.92
CA GLU A 224 -6.79 2.79 4.00
C GLU A 224 -6.25 2.20 2.70
N LEU A 225 -5.43 1.15 2.80
CA LEU A 225 -5.17 0.27 1.66
C LEU A 225 -6.38 -0.65 1.47
N VAL A 226 -6.90 -0.73 0.25
CA VAL A 226 -7.98 -1.65 -0.12
C VAL A 226 -7.45 -2.67 -1.12
N GLN A 227 -7.55 -3.95 -0.77
CA GLN A 227 -7.18 -5.07 -1.63
C GLN A 227 -8.31 -5.36 -2.64
N ALA A 228 -7.95 -5.68 -3.88
CA ALA A 228 -8.90 -6.06 -4.93
C ALA A 228 -9.77 -7.25 -4.49
N HIS A 229 -11.09 -7.10 -4.53
CA HIS A 229 -12.06 -8.07 -4.01
C HIS A 229 -11.74 -8.60 -2.60
N ASP A 230 -11.06 -7.80 -1.78
CA ASP A 230 -10.56 -8.12 -0.44
C ASP A 230 -9.67 -9.39 -0.36
N ARG A 231 -8.97 -9.77 -1.46
CA ARG A 231 -8.13 -10.99 -1.56
C ARG A 231 -6.86 -10.81 -2.37
N VAL A 232 -5.79 -11.50 -1.96
CA VAL A 232 -4.56 -11.68 -2.74
C VAL A 232 -4.85 -12.46 -4.03
N GLY A 233 -4.09 -12.22 -5.11
CA GLY A 233 -4.25 -12.94 -6.37
C GLY A 233 -5.48 -12.52 -7.18
N ARG A 234 -6.12 -11.40 -6.83
CA ARG A 234 -7.22 -10.75 -7.56
C ARG A 234 -6.79 -9.37 -8.03
N LEU A 235 -7.46 -8.87 -9.07
CA LEU A 235 -7.29 -7.52 -9.63
C LEU A 235 -8.67 -6.88 -9.77
N GLU A 236 -8.77 -5.57 -9.55
CA GLU A 236 -10.02 -4.81 -9.63
C GLU A 236 -9.69 -3.42 -10.22
N THR A 237 -10.53 -2.85 -11.09
CA THR A 237 -10.29 -1.49 -11.60
C THR A 237 -10.61 -0.48 -10.51
N LEU A 238 -9.86 0.63 -10.43
CA LEU A 238 -10.07 1.61 -9.36
C LEU A 238 -11.53 2.10 -9.27
N PRO A 239 -12.25 2.40 -10.38
CA PRO A 239 -13.67 2.78 -10.32
C PRO A 239 -14.62 1.64 -9.91
N ALA A 240 -14.25 0.37 -10.07
CA ALA A 240 -15.04 -0.76 -9.56
C ALA A 240 -14.85 -0.89 -8.04
N LEU A 241 -13.60 -0.80 -7.58
CA LEU A 241 -13.22 -0.84 -6.16
C LEU A 241 -13.90 0.30 -5.38
N THR A 242 -13.92 1.53 -5.89
CA THR A 242 -14.60 2.65 -5.20
C THR A 242 -16.12 2.44 -5.12
N ARG A 243 -16.77 1.91 -6.17
CA ARG A 243 -18.20 1.53 -6.12
C ARG A 243 -18.47 0.39 -5.14
N ARG A 244 -17.56 -0.56 -4.98
CA ARG A 244 -17.66 -1.64 -3.99
C ARG A 244 -17.62 -1.09 -2.57
N LEU A 245 -16.67 -0.21 -2.26
CA LEU A 245 -16.57 0.43 -0.93
C LEU A 245 -17.82 1.25 -0.58
N ASP A 246 -18.37 1.99 -1.53
CA ASP A 246 -19.56 2.80 -1.31
C ASP A 246 -20.82 1.94 -1.10
N SER A 247 -20.98 0.87 -1.89
CA SER A 247 -22.17 0.00 -1.85
C SER A 247 -22.16 -1.05 -0.73
N SER A 248 -21.04 -1.74 -0.47
CA SER A 248 -20.99 -2.84 0.51
C SER A 248 -20.31 -2.51 1.84
N GLN A 249 -19.50 -1.45 1.92
CA GLN A 249 -18.79 -1.06 3.16
C GLN A 249 -19.26 0.29 3.73
N GLY A 250 -20.20 0.98 3.08
CA GLY A 250 -20.71 2.28 3.53
C GLY A 250 -19.65 3.39 3.54
N LYS A 251 -18.64 3.30 2.67
CA LYS A 251 -17.50 4.23 2.58
C LYS A 251 -17.61 5.07 1.30
N ILE A 252 -18.04 6.33 1.44
CA ILE A 252 -18.02 7.29 0.34
C ILE A 252 -16.56 7.64 0.06
N VAL A 253 -16.07 7.28 -1.12
CA VAL A 253 -14.71 7.63 -1.55
C VAL A 253 -14.63 9.12 -1.87
N LEU A 254 -13.58 9.77 -1.35
CA LEU A 254 -13.27 11.17 -1.58
C LEU A 254 -12.19 11.30 -2.66
N ALA A 255 -11.14 10.49 -2.54
CA ALA A 255 -10.15 10.27 -3.58
C ALA A 255 -9.48 8.91 -3.41
N ALA A 256 -8.96 8.35 -4.50
CA ALA A 256 -8.18 7.12 -4.48
C ALA A 256 -7.11 7.13 -5.58
N ILE A 257 -6.04 6.37 -5.36
CA ILE A 257 -5.00 6.05 -6.36
C ILE A 257 -4.77 4.54 -6.43
N ASN A 258 -4.19 4.05 -7.52
CA ASN A 258 -3.67 2.69 -7.59
C ASN A 258 -2.54 2.45 -6.56
N GLY A 259 -2.35 1.19 -6.17
CA GLY A 259 -1.49 0.81 -5.06
C GLY A 259 -0.13 0.24 -5.43
N SER A 260 0.29 -0.78 -4.67
CA SER A 260 1.55 -1.51 -4.82
C SER A 260 1.72 -2.09 -6.21
N PHE A 261 2.97 -2.27 -6.65
CA PHE A 261 3.29 -3.18 -7.74
C PHE A 261 2.77 -4.59 -7.45
N TRP A 262 2.54 -5.37 -8.49
CA TRP A 262 2.07 -6.75 -8.40
C TRP A 262 2.73 -7.61 -9.48
N ARG A 263 2.87 -8.91 -9.21
CA ARG A 263 3.48 -9.86 -10.13
C ARG A 263 2.51 -10.24 -11.25
N ALA A 264 2.96 -10.08 -12.50
CA ALA A 264 2.23 -10.55 -13.67
C ALA A 264 2.05 -12.08 -13.60
N GLY A 265 0.96 -12.60 -14.15
CA GLY A 265 0.59 -14.00 -13.97
C GLY A 265 -0.05 -14.31 -12.62
N THR A 266 0.69 -14.21 -11.49
CA THR A 266 0.14 -14.63 -10.16
C THR A 266 -0.78 -13.61 -9.51
N ARG A 267 -0.73 -12.33 -9.91
CA ARG A 267 -1.56 -11.22 -9.39
C ARG A 267 -1.37 -10.95 -7.89
N GLN A 268 -0.22 -11.34 -7.34
CA GLN A 268 0.17 -11.06 -5.96
C GLN A 268 0.78 -9.65 -5.85
N PRO A 269 0.37 -8.81 -4.87
CA PRO A 269 1.10 -7.58 -4.54
C PRO A 269 2.56 -7.88 -4.17
N LEU A 270 3.47 -6.96 -4.51
CA LEU A 270 4.90 -7.03 -4.25
C LEU A 270 5.31 -6.04 -3.15
N GLY A 271 6.31 -6.42 -2.36
CA GLY A 271 6.71 -5.69 -1.15
C GLY A 271 5.83 -6.04 0.04
N ILE A 272 5.61 -5.07 0.92
CA ILE A 272 4.67 -5.16 2.05
C ILE A 272 3.33 -4.55 1.64
N SER A 273 2.24 -5.08 2.16
CA SER A 273 0.90 -4.50 2.04
C SER A 273 0.10 -4.87 3.29
N LEU A 274 -0.49 -3.88 3.94
CA LEU A 274 -1.18 -3.97 5.23
C LEU A 274 -2.47 -3.17 5.13
N SER A 275 -3.58 -3.76 5.58
CA SER A 275 -4.92 -3.19 5.56
C SER A 275 -5.62 -3.56 6.86
N ASP A 276 -6.30 -2.59 7.49
CA ASP A 276 -7.12 -2.80 8.69
C ASP A 276 -6.38 -3.52 9.87
N GLY A 277 -5.05 -3.33 9.95
CA GLY A 277 -4.19 -3.97 10.95
C GLY A 277 -3.65 -5.36 10.59
N GLU A 278 -4.15 -5.97 9.50
CA GLU A 278 -3.74 -7.27 8.98
C GLU A 278 -2.78 -7.15 7.80
N ILE A 279 -1.71 -7.96 7.80
CA ILE A 279 -0.83 -8.08 6.64
C ILE A 279 -1.60 -8.74 5.49
N VAL A 280 -1.69 -8.05 4.35
CA VAL A 280 -2.29 -8.55 3.11
C VAL A 280 -1.25 -9.40 2.36
N ALA A 281 -0.03 -8.89 2.20
CA ALA A 281 1.09 -9.55 1.55
C ALA A 281 2.44 -9.05 2.11
N ALA A 282 3.46 -9.91 2.14
CA ALA A 282 4.81 -9.57 2.61
C ALA A 282 5.87 -10.36 1.81
N THR A 283 6.21 -9.91 0.60
CA THR A 283 7.01 -10.72 -0.35
C THR A 283 8.52 -10.69 -0.10
N GLY A 284 8.97 -10.35 1.11
CA GLY A 284 10.39 -10.26 1.52
C GLY A 284 11.26 -9.25 0.76
N ALA A 285 10.70 -8.52 -0.22
CA ALA A 285 11.46 -7.58 -1.02
C ALA A 285 11.99 -6.43 -0.14
N PRO A 286 13.28 -6.04 -0.25
CA PRO A 286 13.91 -4.99 0.55
C PRO A 286 13.49 -3.57 0.09
N TRP A 287 12.21 -3.39 -0.19
CA TRP A 287 11.61 -2.17 -0.70
C TRP A 287 11.24 -1.21 0.43
N TYR A 288 10.97 0.04 0.08
CA TYR A 288 10.37 1.01 1.00
C TYR A 288 8.85 0.88 1.00
N ALA A 289 8.24 1.39 2.07
CA ALA A 289 6.80 1.42 2.25
C ALA A 289 6.39 2.70 2.97
N LEU A 290 5.17 3.16 2.68
CA LEU A 290 4.52 4.20 3.45
C LEU A 290 3.60 3.53 4.49
N TRP A 291 4.00 3.59 5.75
CA TRP A 291 3.24 3.10 6.89
C TRP A 291 2.33 4.20 7.45
N LEU A 292 1.07 3.88 7.79
CA LEU A 292 0.12 4.81 8.40
C LEU A 292 -0.22 4.37 9.84
N ASP A 293 -0.01 5.27 10.81
CA ASP A 293 -0.34 5.03 12.22
C ASP A 293 -1.86 5.04 12.48
N ARG A 294 -2.27 4.83 13.74
CA ARG A 294 -3.69 4.86 14.18
C ARG A 294 -4.46 6.16 13.88
N ARG A 295 -3.76 7.26 13.58
CA ARG A 295 -4.35 8.56 13.24
C ARG A 295 -3.93 9.00 11.83
N TRP A 296 -3.60 8.03 10.97
CA TRP A 296 -3.22 8.20 9.57
C TRP A 296 -1.91 8.98 9.36
N ARG A 297 -1.06 9.13 10.39
CA ARG A 297 0.25 9.81 10.23
C ARG A 297 1.16 8.95 9.34
N PRO A 298 1.75 9.52 8.28
CA PRO A 298 2.64 8.80 7.38
C PRO A 298 4.06 8.64 7.93
N TRP A 299 4.64 7.46 7.73
CA TRP A 299 6.03 7.12 8.05
C TRP A 299 6.63 6.35 6.88
N LEU A 300 7.64 6.92 6.21
CA LEU A 300 8.27 6.32 5.03
C LEU A 300 9.60 5.66 5.42
N ASP A 301 9.60 4.33 5.46
CA ASP A 301 10.73 3.50 5.89
C ASP A 301 10.76 2.18 5.09
N THR A 302 11.68 1.28 5.41
CA THR A 302 11.72 -0.09 4.87
C THR A 302 10.41 -0.85 5.13
N GLY A 303 10.02 -1.70 4.18
CA GLY A 303 8.86 -2.60 4.29
C GLY A 303 9.11 -3.85 5.14
N GLY A 304 10.30 -3.98 5.74
CA GLY A 304 10.71 -5.17 6.49
C GLY A 304 9.93 -5.34 7.79
N ILE A 305 9.50 -6.57 8.04
CA ILE A 305 8.84 -7.01 9.27
C ILE A 305 9.55 -8.23 9.89
N ARG A 306 9.13 -8.62 11.09
CA ARG A 306 9.36 -9.91 11.75
C ARG A 306 8.03 -10.35 12.40
N ALA A 307 7.71 -11.64 12.39
CA ALA A 307 6.46 -12.15 12.95
C ALA A 307 6.69 -13.40 13.80
N ALA A 308 5.90 -13.58 14.85
CA ALA A 308 5.97 -14.72 15.76
C ALA A 308 4.63 -15.01 16.46
N VAL A 309 4.46 -16.25 16.91
CA VAL A 309 3.44 -16.68 17.87
C VAL A 309 4.10 -17.02 19.20
N TYR A 310 3.50 -16.52 20.28
CA TYR A 310 3.91 -16.73 21.67
C TYR A 310 2.81 -17.52 22.38
N LEU A 311 3.17 -18.59 23.10
CA LEU A 311 2.24 -19.42 23.85
C LEU A 311 2.23 -19.04 25.34
N SER A 312 1.23 -19.55 26.06
CA SER A 312 1.05 -19.32 27.51
C SER A 312 2.18 -19.90 28.37
N ASP A 313 2.90 -20.93 27.89
CA ASP A 313 4.09 -21.49 28.56
C ASP A 313 5.39 -20.72 28.27
N GLY A 314 5.31 -19.57 27.60
CA GLY A 314 6.45 -18.73 27.24
C GLY A 314 7.21 -19.18 25.98
N SER A 315 6.88 -20.35 25.42
CA SER A 315 7.47 -20.78 24.14
C SER A 315 7.08 -19.83 23.00
N THR A 316 8.03 -19.59 22.10
CA THR A 316 7.90 -18.62 21.00
C THR A 316 8.36 -19.27 19.70
N PHE A 317 7.57 -19.12 18.64
CA PHE A 317 7.87 -19.66 17.31
C PHE A 317 7.78 -18.53 16.27
N PRO A 318 8.76 -18.40 15.35
CA PRO A 318 8.67 -17.44 14.26
C PRO A 318 7.50 -17.79 13.32
N ILE A 319 7.09 -16.83 12.50
CA ILE A 319 6.17 -17.00 11.39
C ILE A 319 6.92 -16.57 10.13
N ASP A 320 7.31 -17.56 9.33
CA ASP A 320 8.19 -17.44 8.17
C ASP A 320 7.47 -16.94 6.90
N ALA A 321 6.13 -16.98 6.86
CA ALA A 321 5.33 -16.38 5.79
C ALA A 321 3.95 -15.91 6.26
N ILE A 322 3.41 -14.88 5.60
CA ILE A 322 2.03 -14.43 5.78
C ILE A 322 1.32 -14.36 4.43
N ASN A 323 0.17 -15.03 4.31
CA ASN A 323 -0.62 -15.20 3.09
C ASN A 323 0.16 -15.79 1.89
N ALA A 324 1.20 -16.58 2.17
CA ALA A 324 2.03 -17.26 1.18
C ALA A 324 2.58 -18.58 1.75
N THR A 325 2.79 -19.57 0.88
CA THR A 325 3.36 -20.88 1.23
C THR A 325 4.87 -20.81 1.44
N ALA A 326 5.36 -21.46 2.49
CA ALA A 326 6.79 -21.58 2.82
C ALA A 326 7.10 -22.91 3.55
N ASP A 327 8.39 -23.18 3.75
CA ASP A 327 8.88 -24.38 4.42
C ASP A 327 8.79 -24.30 5.95
N GLY A 328 8.63 -23.08 6.50
CA GLY A 328 8.43 -22.78 7.92
C GLY A 328 6.96 -22.61 8.32
N VAL A 329 6.72 -21.99 9.48
CA VAL A 329 5.38 -21.71 10.01
C VAL A 329 4.75 -20.55 9.24
N GLN A 330 3.47 -20.68 8.86
CA GLN A 330 2.78 -19.69 8.04
C GLN A 330 1.54 -19.17 8.76
N LEU A 331 1.13 -17.94 8.43
CA LEU A 331 -0.14 -17.36 8.86
C LEU A 331 -0.98 -17.00 7.64
N PHE A 332 -2.22 -17.48 7.61
CA PHE A 332 -3.20 -17.12 6.59
C PHE A 332 -4.42 -16.43 7.22
N ASN A 333 -4.68 -15.20 6.82
CA ASN A 333 -5.86 -14.44 7.25
C ASN A 333 -6.86 -14.28 6.08
N ARG A 334 -7.90 -13.45 6.26
CA ARG A 334 -8.99 -13.28 5.29
C ARG A 334 -8.53 -12.97 3.85
N TYR A 335 -7.38 -12.32 3.68
CA TYR A 335 -6.88 -11.94 2.35
C TYR A 335 -6.32 -13.14 1.56
N ALA A 336 -6.03 -14.28 2.20
CA ALA A 336 -5.59 -15.49 1.52
C ALA A 336 -6.73 -16.21 0.77
N GLY A 337 -7.97 -16.08 1.24
CA GLY A 337 -9.15 -16.76 0.68
C GLY A 337 -10.10 -17.26 1.77
N ASP A 338 -11.14 -18.00 1.36
CA ASP A 338 -12.11 -18.58 2.29
C ASP A 338 -11.54 -19.79 3.05
N SER A 339 -10.67 -20.58 2.39
CA SER A 339 -10.16 -21.86 2.89
C SER A 339 -8.66 -22.00 2.69
N ILE A 340 -8.01 -22.75 3.59
CA ILE A 340 -6.57 -23.00 3.62
C ILE A 340 -6.30 -24.51 3.68
N PRO A 341 -5.74 -25.14 2.63
CA PRO A 341 -5.52 -24.59 1.29
C PRO A 341 -6.83 -24.21 0.56
N PRO A 342 -6.77 -23.38 -0.50
CA PRO A 342 -7.92 -23.11 -1.36
C PRO A 342 -8.54 -24.39 -1.93
N LEU A 343 -9.87 -24.45 -1.95
CA LEU A 343 -10.60 -25.58 -2.53
C LEU A 343 -10.24 -25.79 -4.02
N PRO A 344 -10.34 -27.03 -4.54
CA PRO A 344 -10.24 -27.31 -5.97
C PRO A 344 -11.11 -26.37 -6.82
N GLY A 345 -10.59 -25.93 -7.97
CA GLY A 345 -11.24 -24.93 -8.83
C GLY A 345 -11.19 -23.48 -8.31
N ARG A 346 -10.82 -23.22 -7.04
CA ARG A 346 -10.53 -21.86 -6.53
C ARG A 346 -9.05 -21.48 -6.64
N MET A 347 -8.19 -22.43 -7.03
CA MET A 347 -6.76 -22.25 -7.32
C MET A 347 -6.50 -21.34 -8.54
N PRO A 348 -5.37 -20.58 -8.59
CA PRO A 348 -5.34 -19.36 -9.38
C PRO A 348 -4.67 -19.47 -10.77
N VAL A 349 -5.41 -18.92 -11.76
CA VAL A 349 -4.99 -18.41 -13.09
C VAL A 349 -4.63 -19.45 -14.16
N GLU A 350 -5.44 -19.49 -15.22
CA GLU A 350 -5.08 -20.12 -16.50
C GLU A 350 -3.91 -19.41 -17.18
N LEU A 351 -3.08 -20.16 -17.90
CA LEU A 351 -1.97 -19.63 -18.71
C LEU A 351 -2.39 -18.51 -19.66
N SER A 352 -3.50 -18.69 -20.38
CA SER A 352 -4.09 -17.71 -21.31
C SER A 352 -4.36 -16.34 -20.63
N THR A 353 -4.78 -16.37 -19.37
CA THR A 353 -5.12 -15.19 -18.58
C THR A 353 -3.89 -14.60 -17.91
N ALA A 354 -2.94 -15.46 -17.51
CA ALA A 354 -1.66 -15.04 -16.97
C ALA A 354 -0.79 -14.32 -18.03
N GLN A 355 -0.74 -14.82 -19.27
CA GLN A 355 -0.05 -14.21 -20.41
C GLN A 355 -0.59 -12.81 -20.74
N ARG A 356 -1.92 -12.65 -20.80
CA ARG A 356 -2.59 -11.37 -21.11
C ARG A 356 -2.36 -10.25 -20.08
N LEU A 357 -1.77 -10.56 -18.92
CA LEU A 357 -1.38 -9.59 -17.89
C LEU A 357 0.08 -9.14 -18.00
N ILE A 358 0.87 -9.73 -18.90
CA ILE A 358 2.26 -9.32 -19.14
C ILE A 358 2.25 -8.18 -20.16
N THR A 359 2.56 -6.97 -19.68
CA THR A 359 2.70 -5.78 -20.51
C THR A 359 4.09 -5.16 -20.36
N GLY A 360 4.52 -4.36 -21.34
CA GLY A 360 5.90 -3.82 -21.41
C GLY A 360 6.30 -2.87 -20.28
N ASP A 361 5.36 -2.49 -19.41
CA ASP A 361 5.54 -1.66 -18.23
C ASP A 361 5.56 -2.45 -16.90
N THR A 362 5.50 -3.78 -16.95
CA THR A 362 5.57 -4.66 -15.75
C THR A 362 6.97 -4.73 -15.13
N LEU A 363 7.04 -5.11 -13.84
CA LEU A 363 8.31 -5.30 -13.11
C LEU A 363 8.90 -6.72 -13.18
N ASP A 364 8.22 -7.69 -13.78
CA ASP A 364 8.77 -9.04 -13.91
C ASP A 364 9.65 -9.16 -15.18
N PRO A 365 10.51 -10.19 -15.30
CA PRO A 365 11.14 -10.54 -16.57
C PRO A 365 10.08 -10.83 -17.66
N GLN A 366 10.47 -10.73 -18.93
CA GLN A 366 9.62 -11.19 -20.03
C GLN A 366 9.46 -12.72 -19.96
N TRP A 367 8.37 -13.19 -19.35
CA TRP A 367 8.10 -14.63 -19.22
C TRP A 367 7.83 -15.26 -20.59
N THR A 368 8.45 -16.40 -20.85
CA THR A 368 7.97 -17.34 -21.88
C THR A 368 6.75 -18.10 -21.35
N SER A 369 5.95 -18.68 -22.25
CA SER A 369 4.85 -19.59 -21.91
C SER A 369 5.30 -20.69 -20.94
N ASP A 370 6.50 -21.25 -21.14
CA ASP A 370 7.02 -22.38 -20.37
C ASP A 370 7.46 -21.96 -18.97
N SER A 371 8.14 -20.81 -18.84
CA SER A 371 8.54 -20.28 -17.53
C SER A 371 7.33 -19.88 -16.68
N LEU A 372 6.25 -19.40 -17.32
CA LEU A 372 4.98 -19.11 -16.67
C LEU A 372 4.21 -20.39 -16.29
N ALA A 373 4.26 -21.44 -17.12
CA ALA A 373 3.69 -22.74 -16.81
C ALA A 373 4.42 -23.42 -15.65
N ALA A 374 5.76 -23.33 -15.61
CA ALA A 374 6.58 -23.81 -14.51
C ALA A 374 6.24 -23.09 -13.19
N LEU A 375 6.04 -21.76 -13.23
CA LEU A 375 5.61 -20.95 -12.09
C LEU A 375 4.23 -21.39 -11.56
N LEU A 376 3.21 -21.47 -12.42
CA LEU A 376 1.85 -21.86 -12.04
C LEU A 376 1.80 -23.30 -11.51
N GLY A 377 2.52 -24.23 -12.16
CA GLY A 377 2.66 -25.60 -11.69
C GLY A 377 3.40 -25.73 -10.36
N ALA A 378 4.38 -24.87 -10.08
CA ALA A 378 5.04 -24.83 -8.78
C ALA A 378 4.11 -24.33 -7.67
N VAL A 379 3.34 -23.26 -7.92
CA VAL A 379 2.31 -22.77 -6.99
C VAL A 379 1.27 -23.86 -6.71
N GLN A 380 0.80 -24.58 -7.73
CA GLN A 380 -0.14 -25.69 -7.55
C GLN A 380 0.42 -26.79 -6.63
N ARG A 381 1.69 -27.18 -6.81
CA ARG A 381 2.36 -28.16 -5.94
C ARG A 381 2.54 -27.66 -4.50
N GLN A 382 2.91 -26.40 -4.30
CA GLN A 382 3.04 -25.81 -2.96
C GLN A 382 1.73 -25.92 -2.16
N TRP A 383 0.59 -25.59 -2.77
CA TRP A 383 -0.72 -25.74 -2.14
C TRP A 383 -1.19 -27.20 -1.97
N GLN A 384 -0.64 -28.15 -2.73
CA GLN A 384 -0.85 -29.59 -2.48
C GLN A 384 -0.10 -30.05 -1.22
N PHE A 385 1.15 -29.64 -1.01
CA PHE A 385 1.85 -29.89 0.26
C PHE A 385 1.17 -29.18 1.44
N GLU A 386 0.59 -28.01 1.22
CA GLU A 386 -0.18 -27.27 2.22
C GLU A 386 -1.48 -27.99 2.67
N GLN A 387 -1.96 -28.99 1.91
CA GLN A 387 -3.05 -29.89 2.36
C GLN A 387 -2.62 -30.69 3.59
N GLN A 388 -1.39 -31.23 3.57
CA GLN A 388 -0.93 -32.25 4.52
C GLN A 388 -0.52 -31.65 5.87
N LYS A 389 -0.07 -30.39 5.88
CA LYS A 389 0.42 -29.70 7.08
C LYS A 389 -0.65 -29.51 8.16
N PRO A 390 -0.33 -29.74 9.45
CA PRO A 390 -1.16 -29.37 10.59
C PRO A 390 -1.52 -27.89 10.64
N LYS A 391 -2.70 -27.59 11.21
CA LYS A 391 -3.32 -26.26 11.20
C LYS A 391 -3.89 -25.89 12.58
N VAL A 392 -3.78 -24.62 12.96
CA VAL A 392 -4.39 -24.06 14.18
C VAL A 392 -5.28 -22.90 13.81
N LEU A 393 -6.57 -23.02 14.11
CA LEU A 393 -7.56 -21.97 13.88
C LEU A 393 -7.54 -20.99 15.06
N LEU A 394 -7.25 -19.72 14.78
CA LEU A 394 -7.16 -18.64 15.77
C LEU A 394 -8.22 -17.58 15.49
N ARG A 395 -8.86 -17.07 16.55
CA ARG A 395 -9.75 -15.90 16.50
C ARG A 395 -9.15 -14.73 17.28
N TYR A 396 -9.05 -13.58 16.64
CA TYR A 396 -8.51 -12.36 17.24
C TYR A 396 -9.44 -11.86 18.37
N LEU A 397 -8.89 -11.65 19.57
CA LEU A 397 -9.63 -11.11 20.72
C LEU A 397 -9.68 -9.57 20.72
N ARG A 398 -8.90 -8.92 19.85
CA ARG A 398 -9.01 -7.50 19.48
C ARG A 398 -8.61 -7.32 18.02
N GLN A 399 -8.97 -6.20 17.41
CA GLN A 399 -8.50 -5.82 16.07
C GLN A 399 -6.96 -5.95 16.01
N PRO A 400 -6.40 -6.70 15.03
CA PRO A 400 -4.96 -6.81 14.85
C PRO A 400 -4.32 -5.44 14.62
N MET A 401 -3.04 -5.32 14.95
CA MET A 401 -2.21 -4.17 14.58
C MET A 401 -0.75 -4.58 14.47
N VAL A 402 -0.07 -4.11 13.42
CA VAL A 402 1.40 -4.22 13.36
C VAL A 402 1.99 -3.32 14.45
N ASN A 403 3.07 -3.79 15.08
CA ASN A 403 3.68 -3.22 16.29
C ASN A 403 2.81 -3.29 17.55
N GLN A 404 1.79 -4.17 17.57
CA GLN A 404 1.06 -4.53 18.77
C GLN A 404 0.91 -6.05 18.90
N SER A 405 1.00 -6.57 20.12
CA SER A 405 0.57 -7.93 20.42
C SER A 405 -0.92 -8.09 20.14
N THR A 406 -1.29 -9.16 19.45
CA THR A 406 -2.68 -9.53 19.11
C THR A 406 -3.03 -10.83 19.85
N PRO A 407 -3.67 -10.77 21.03
CA PRO A 407 -4.14 -11.96 21.73
C PRO A 407 -5.23 -12.65 20.91
N CYS A 408 -5.15 -13.98 20.84
CA CYS A 408 -5.99 -14.82 20.00
C CYS A 408 -6.46 -16.06 20.76
N LEU A 409 -7.74 -16.40 20.62
CA LEU A 409 -8.32 -17.63 21.14
C LEU A 409 -8.09 -18.78 20.16
N VAL A 410 -7.58 -19.91 20.64
CA VAL A 410 -7.51 -21.17 19.87
C VAL A 410 -8.91 -21.76 19.74
N LEU A 411 -9.39 -21.88 18.50
CA LEU A 411 -10.68 -22.48 18.18
C LEU A 411 -10.57 -24.00 18.04
N GLN A 412 -9.56 -24.46 17.30
CA GLN A 412 -9.38 -25.85 16.92
C GLN A 412 -7.95 -26.09 16.40
N THR A 413 -7.46 -27.32 16.59
CA THR A 413 -6.27 -27.87 15.94
C THR A 413 -6.69 -28.96 14.95
N LEU A 414 -5.99 -29.08 13.83
CA LEU A 414 -6.21 -30.08 12.79
C LEU A 414 -4.86 -30.66 12.37
N ASP A 415 -4.77 -31.97 12.14
CA ASP A 415 -3.51 -32.60 11.73
C ASP A 415 -3.23 -32.47 10.22
N SER A 416 -4.26 -32.31 9.40
CA SER A 416 -4.18 -32.09 7.95
C SER A 416 -5.52 -31.56 7.39
N GLY A 417 -5.65 -31.49 6.06
CA GLY A 417 -6.88 -31.15 5.35
C GLY A 417 -7.01 -29.67 5.00
N SER A 418 -8.18 -29.28 4.48
CA SER A 418 -8.57 -27.87 4.27
C SER A 418 -9.51 -27.40 5.36
N THR A 419 -9.41 -26.11 5.72
CA THR A 419 -10.23 -25.49 6.76
C THR A 419 -10.57 -24.05 6.40
N GLU A 420 -11.70 -23.54 6.85
CA GLU A 420 -12.12 -22.17 6.60
C GLU A 420 -11.35 -21.16 7.47
N VAL A 421 -11.06 -19.97 6.93
CA VAL A 421 -10.43 -18.89 7.68
C VAL A 421 -11.46 -18.31 8.67
N PRO A 422 -11.21 -18.34 10.00
CA PRO A 422 -12.21 -17.90 10.96
C PRO A 422 -12.57 -16.41 10.81
N LEU A 423 -13.85 -16.07 11.00
CA LEU A 423 -14.30 -14.68 11.03
C LEU A 423 -13.57 -13.90 12.16
N ARG A 424 -12.89 -12.81 11.78
CA ARG A 424 -11.95 -12.07 12.63
C ARG A 424 -10.86 -12.99 13.20
N GLY A 425 -10.17 -13.72 12.32
CA GLY A 425 -9.16 -14.69 12.70
C GLY A 425 -8.25 -15.08 11.56
N CYS A 426 -7.41 -16.08 11.83
CA CYS A 426 -6.45 -16.64 10.90
C CYS A 426 -6.20 -18.13 11.17
N VAL A 427 -5.65 -18.81 10.17
CA VAL A 427 -5.12 -20.16 10.28
C VAL A 427 -3.60 -20.04 10.38
N LEU A 428 -2.99 -20.60 11.43
CA LEU A 428 -1.57 -20.94 11.38
C LEU A 428 -1.42 -22.31 10.72
N THR A 429 -0.48 -22.47 9.80
CA THR A 429 -0.07 -23.79 9.29
C THR A 429 1.37 -24.08 9.69
N ILE A 430 1.65 -25.35 9.97
CA ILE A 430 2.87 -25.77 10.67
C ILE A 430 3.51 -26.92 9.88
N PRO A 431 4.83 -26.89 9.61
CA PRO A 431 5.51 -28.01 8.96
C PRO A 431 5.48 -29.27 9.83
N HIS A 432 5.53 -30.44 9.19
CA HIS A 432 5.76 -31.68 9.91
C HIS A 432 7.11 -31.63 10.66
N GLU A 433 7.19 -32.34 11.79
CA GLU A 433 8.33 -32.41 12.72
C GLU A 433 8.71 -31.11 13.44
N HIS A 434 8.17 -29.96 13.01
CA HIS A 434 8.43 -28.66 13.60
C HIS A 434 8.08 -28.64 15.11
N PRO A 435 8.88 -27.99 15.99
CA PRO A 435 8.64 -28.01 17.44
C PRO A 435 7.22 -27.59 17.87
N LEU A 436 6.58 -26.64 17.18
CA LEU A 436 5.19 -26.26 17.47
C LEU A 436 4.17 -27.40 17.20
N GLN A 437 4.43 -28.31 16.25
CA GLN A 437 3.61 -29.51 16.06
C GLN A 437 3.71 -30.42 17.29
N LYS A 438 4.90 -30.56 17.89
CA LYS A 438 5.12 -31.37 19.11
C LYS A 438 4.40 -30.78 20.32
N VAL A 439 4.27 -29.45 20.41
CA VAL A 439 3.45 -28.78 21.43
C VAL A 439 1.96 -29.12 21.26
N ILE A 440 1.44 -29.14 20.03
CA ILE A 440 0.06 -29.53 19.74
C ILE A 440 -0.19 -31.01 20.06
N GLY A 441 0.66 -31.92 19.55
CA GLY A 441 0.55 -33.36 19.78
C GLY A 441 0.64 -33.75 21.26
N ASN A 442 1.47 -33.05 22.04
CA ASN A 442 1.57 -33.24 23.50
C ASN A 442 0.40 -32.58 24.27
N GLY A 443 -0.61 -32.04 23.58
CA GLY A 443 -1.79 -31.43 24.20
C GLY A 443 -1.48 -30.18 25.03
N LYS A 444 -0.37 -29.48 24.76
CA LYS A 444 -0.01 -28.19 25.38
C LYS A 444 -0.67 -26.98 24.72
N LEU A 445 -1.29 -27.17 23.55
CA LEU A 445 -2.07 -26.16 22.85
C LEU A 445 -3.42 -26.77 22.42
N LYS A 446 -4.51 -26.32 23.05
CA LYS A 446 -5.86 -26.86 22.96
C LYS A 446 -6.89 -25.78 22.65
N ARG A 447 -8.07 -26.20 22.20
CA ARG A 447 -9.25 -25.33 22.07
C ARG A 447 -9.56 -24.66 23.41
N GLY A 448 -9.71 -23.33 23.40
CA GLY A 448 -9.92 -22.51 24.59
C GLY A 448 -8.68 -21.77 25.09
N ASP A 449 -7.48 -22.22 24.72
CA ASP A 449 -6.24 -21.54 25.10
C ASP A 449 -6.12 -20.18 24.41
N THR A 450 -5.32 -19.29 25.01
CA THR A 450 -4.97 -18.00 24.43
C THR A 450 -3.50 -17.96 24.03
N VAL A 451 -3.24 -17.55 22.79
CA VAL A 451 -1.90 -17.27 22.25
C VAL A 451 -1.76 -15.80 21.93
N ILE A 452 -0.53 -15.30 21.81
CA ILE A 452 -0.26 -13.95 21.33
C ILE A 452 0.42 -14.05 19.97
N LEU A 453 -0.22 -13.52 18.94
CA LEU A 453 0.45 -13.22 17.67
C LEU A 453 1.11 -11.85 17.77
N GLN A 454 2.30 -11.69 17.22
CA GLN A 454 2.95 -10.38 17.12
C GLN A 454 3.61 -10.23 15.76
N VAL A 455 3.30 -9.12 15.07
CA VAL A 455 4.02 -8.66 13.88
C VAL A 455 4.67 -7.34 14.23
N ARG A 456 6.00 -7.23 14.03
CA ARG A 456 6.80 -6.03 14.26
C ARG A 456 7.41 -5.55 12.95
N THR A 457 7.55 -4.26 12.75
CA THR A 457 8.44 -3.70 11.71
C THR A 457 9.91 -3.84 12.15
N LEU A 458 10.85 -3.77 11.20
CA LEU A 458 12.30 -3.73 11.50
C LEU A 458 12.80 -2.31 11.84
N ARG A 459 11.93 -1.30 11.70
CA ARG A 459 12.14 0.12 12.05
C ARG A 459 10.84 0.70 12.61
N ASN A 460 10.95 1.61 13.58
CA ASN A 460 9.80 2.24 14.25
C ASN A 460 8.86 1.23 14.93
N ASP A 461 9.40 0.14 15.50
CA ASP A 461 8.61 -0.99 16.01
C ASP A 461 7.82 -0.73 17.30
N SER A 462 7.92 0.49 17.83
CA SER A 462 7.10 1.07 18.89
C SER A 462 5.82 1.77 18.41
N ILE A 463 5.67 2.04 17.11
CA ILE A 463 4.55 2.81 16.53
C ILE A 463 3.49 1.86 15.94
N PRO A 464 2.26 1.79 16.49
CA PRO A 464 1.22 0.89 15.97
C PRO A 464 0.73 1.32 14.58
N PHE A 465 0.95 0.46 13.58
CA PHE A 465 0.54 0.67 12.19
C PHE A 465 -0.70 -0.16 11.82
N HIS A 466 -1.59 0.44 11.03
CA HIS A 466 -2.85 -0.19 10.61
C HIS A 466 -2.97 -0.33 9.07
N THR A 467 -2.29 0.53 8.30
CA THR A 467 -2.19 0.49 6.84
C THR A 467 -0.73 0.61 6.45
N SER A 468 -0.30 -0.10 5.41
CA SER A 468 1.01 0.12 4.77
C SER A 468 0.96 -0.27 3.29
N ILE A 469 1.70 0.46 2.47
CA ILE A 469 1.77 0.26 1.03
C ILE A 469 3.24 0.27 0.56
N GLY A 470 3.67 -0.84 -0.05
CA GLY A 470 5.02 -1.03 -0.56
C GLY A 470 5.22 -0.41 -1.96
N GLY A 471 6.43 0.10 -2.22
CA GLY A 471 6.75 0.75 -3.48
C GLY A 471 8.25 0.78 -3.78
N THR A 472 8.59 1.14 -5.02
CA THR A 472 9.98 1.23 -5.48
C THR A 472 10.09 2.11 -6.74
N PRO A 473 11.16 2.90 -6.91
CA PRO A 473 12.13 3.26 -5.89
C PRO A 473 11.58 4.26 -4.86
N LEU A 474 12.29 4.40 -3.75
CA LEU A 474 12.25 5.61 -2.92
C LEU A 474 12.70 6.81 -3.78
N LEU A 475 11.90 7.87 -3.86
CA LEU A 475 12.15 9.05 -4.71
C LEU A 475 12.90 10.15 -3.96
N VAL A 476 12.37 10.53 -2.80
CA VAL A 476 12.85 11.63 -1.95
C VAL A 476 12.91 11.12 -0.51
N LYS A 477 13.95 11.50 0.24
CA LYS A 477 14.06 11.21 1.67
C LYS A 477 14.70 12.40 2.39
N ASN A 478 14.09 12.88 3.47
CA ASN A 478 14.54 14.05 4.24
C ASN A 478 14.79 15.30 3.35
N GLY A 479 13.95 15.52 2.33
CA GLY A 479 14.07 16.61 1.35
C GLY A 479 15.13 16.38 0.25
N ILE A 480 15.89 15.28 0.31
CA ILE A 480 16.93 14.94 -0.67
C ILE A 480 16.34 14.07 -1.77
N VAL A 481 16.31 14.59 -3.00
CA VAL A 481 16.02 13.81 -4.22
C VAL A 481 17.15 12.82 -4.44
N LYS A 482 16.87 11.53 -4.24
CA LYS A 482 17.82 10.44 -4.48
C LYS A 482 17.04 9.16 -4.83
N PRO A 483 16.58 9.01 -6.09
CA PRO A 483 15.92 7.81 -6.59
C PRO A 483 16.72 6.53 -6.30
N GLN A 484 16.33 5.81 -5.26
CA GLN A 484 17.04 4.64 -4.74
C GLN A 484 16.39 3.37 -5.25
N LEU A 485 16.83 2.97 -6.45
CA LEU A 485 16.65 1.62 -6.96
C LEU A 485 17.49 0.66 -6.10
N VAL A 486 16.80 -0.13 -5.27
CA VAL A 486 17.43 -1.17 -4.44
C VAL A 486 17.92 -2.33 -5.32
N ASP A 487 17.18 -2.64 -6.38
CA ASP A 487 17.65 -3.50 -7.46
C ASP A 487 18.58 -2.72 -8.40
N THR A 488 19.88 -3.02 -8.32
CA THR A 488 20.92 -2.40 -9.15
C THR A 488 20.96 -2.94 -10.58
N SER A 489 20.40 -4.13 -10.85
CA SER A 489 20.38 -4.74 -12.19
C SER A 489 19.50 -3.97 -13.18
N ARG A 490 18.57 -3.16 -12.67
CA ARG A 490 17.59 -2.37 -13.45
C ARG A 490 18.05 -0.94 -13.74
N ARG A 491 19.27 -0.56 -13.37
CA ARG A 491 19.84 0.76 -13.72
C ARG A 491 19.98 0.85 -15.24
N GLY A 492 19.38 1.87 -15.87
CA GLY A 492 19.31 1.99 -17.33
C GLY A 492 18.16 1.21 -18.00
N SER A 493 17.28 0.56 -17.24
CA SER A 493 16.07 -0.05 -17.82
C SER A 493 15.05 1.03 -18.23
N PRO A 494 14.18 0.78 -19.23
CA PRO A 494 13.16 1.73 -19.68
C PRO A 494 12.27 2.24 -18.54
N PHE A 495 11.91 1.37 -17.59
CA PHE A 495 11.16 1.74 -16.38
C PHE A 495 11.76 2.95 -15.62
N VAL A 496 13.08 3.14 -15.66
CA VAL A 496 13.80 4.18 -14.92
C VAL A 496 13.88 5.49 -15.70
N GLU A 497 14.28 5.43 -16.98
CA GLU A 497 14.64 6.62 -17.76
C GLU A 497 13.55 7.06 -18.75
N GLN A 498 12.63 6.17 -19.14
CA GLN A 498 11.49 6.53 -19.99
C GLN A 498 10.47 7.38 -19.23
N ARG A 499 9.91 8.39 -19.90
CA ARG A 499 8.72 9.08 -19.41
C ARG A 499 7.50 8.17 -19.59
N LEU A 500 6.82 7.91 -18.48
CA LEU A 500 5.62 7.07 -18.39
C LEU A 500 4.56 7.80 -17.57
N ALA A 501 3.32 7.31 -17.59
CA ALA A 501 2.41 7.59 -16.49
C ALA A 501 2.99 7.01 -15.18
N ARG A 502 2.80 7.71 -14.06
CA ARG A 502 3.41 7.35 -12.76
C ARG A 502 2.40 7.56 -11.65
N THR A 503 2.50 6.79 -10.58
CA THR A 503 1.83 7.11 -9.31
C THR A 503 2.88 7.17 -8.19
N ALA A 504 2.73 8.15 -7.31
CA ALA A 504 3.62 8.38 -6.18
C ALA A 504 2.82 8.79 -4.94
N ILE A 505 3.42 8.54 -3.79
CA ILE A 505 2.93 8.97 -2.48
C ILE A 505 4.04 9.65 -1.71
N GLY A 506 3.70 10.59 -0.83
CA GLY A 506 4.71 11.26 -0.03
C GLY A 506 4.13 12.05 1.14
N THR A 507 5.02 12.65 1.93
CA THR A 507 4.66 13.45 3.10
C THR A 507 5.57 14.66 3.28
N ASP A 508 5.01 15.71 3.86
CA ASP A 508 5.73 16.87 4.37
C ASP A 508 6.70 16.54 5.51
N VAL A 509 7.57 17.48 5.86
CA VAL A 509 8.65 17.29 6.85
C VAL A 509 8.15 17.02 8.28
N ILE A 510 6.95 17.50 8.66
CA ILE A 510 6.37 17.25 10.00
C ILE A 510 5.33 16.12 10.02
N GLN A 511 5.09 15.44 8.89
CA GLN A 511 4.10 14.36 8.74
C GLN A 511 2.67 14.80 9.09
N SER A 512 2.30 16.01 8.64
CA SER A 512 0.96 16.61 8.76
C SER A 512 0.11 16.49 7.49
N VAL A 513 0.74 16.21 6.35
CA VAL A 513 0.11 16.15 5.02
C VAL A 513 0.57 14.92 4.26
N LEU A 514 -0.39 14.10 3.84
CA LEU A 514 -0.21 13.03 2.86
C LEU A 514 -0.47 13.57 1.46
N TYR A 515 0.48 13.34 0.55
CA TYR A 515 0.36 13.61 -0.87
C TYR A 515 0.08 12.32 -1.64
N LEU A 516 -0.97 12.30 -2.45
CA LEU A 516 -1.26 11.25 -3.44
C LEU A 516 -1.13 11.87 -4.83
N VAL A 517 -0.26 11.33 -5.68
CA VAL A 517 0.11 11.95 -6.97
C VAL A 517 0.04 10.94 -8.09
N THR A 518 -0.60 11.30 -9.20
CA THR A 518 -0.63 10.51 -10.44
C THR A 518 -0.32 11.41 -11.63
N VAL A 519 0.71 11.05 -12.40
CA VAL A 519 1.13 11.74 -13.62
C VAL A 519 0.42 11.11 -14.81
N GLU A 520 -0.28 11.94 -15.59
CA GLU A 520 -0.96 11.54 -16.82
C GLU A 520 0.06 11.26 -17.94
N GLN A 521 -0.19 10.25 -18.78
CA GLN A 521 0.45 10.12 -20.08
C GLN A 521 -0.63 10.01 -21.15
N SER A 522 -0.61 10.93 -22.11
CA SER A 522 -1.69 11.14 -23.08
C SER A 522 -1.13 11.77 -24.36
N PRO A 523 -1.29 11.14 -25.55
CA PRO A 523 -0.79 11.68 -26.81
C PRO A 523 -1.18 13.15 -27.03
N GLY A 524 -0.21 13.97 -27.45
CA GLY A 524 -0.41 15.41 -27.72
C GLY A 524 -0.68 16.31 -26.50
N ARG A 525 -0.80 15.76 -25.28
CA ARG A 525 -1.22 16.52 -24.08
C ARG A 525 -0.33 16.34 -22.84
N SER A 526 0.26 15.16 -22.63
CA SER A 526 1.13 14.90 -21.49
C SER A 526 2.12 13.79 -21.81
N VAL A 527 3.43 14.07 -21.68
CA VAL A 527 4.48 13.06 -21.99
C VAL A 527 4.69 12.04 -20.87
N GLY A 528 4.12 12.25 -19.68
CA GLY A 528 4.46 11.52 -18.46
C GLY A 528 5.75 12.03 -17.81
N MET A 529 6.32 11.27 -16.87
CA MET A 529 7.59 11.61 -16.20
C MET A 529 8.52 10.40 -16.06
N SER A 530 9.82 10.65 -16.11
CA SER A 530 10.86 9.75 -15.61
C SER A 530 10.89 9.76 -14.08
N LEU A 531 11.57 8.78 -13.47
CA LEU A 531 11.66 8.70 -12.00
C LEU A 531 12.47 9.87 -11.37
N ARG A 532 13.29 10.58 -12.16
CA ARG A 532 14.03 11.78 -11.68
C ARG A 532 13.14 13.02 -11.70
N GLU A 533 12.39 13.23 -12.79
CA GLU A 533 11.41 14.33 -12.91
C GLU A 533 10.31 14.21 -11.86
N LEU A 534 9.80 13.00 -11.64
CA LEU A 534 8.82 12.70 -10.59
C LEU A 534 9.37 12.99 -9.19
N ALA A 535 10.63 12.66 -8.90
CA ALA A 535 11.24 12.95 -7.61
C ALA A 535 11.42 14.46 -7.36
N GLU A 536 11.86 15.21 -8.38
CA GLU A 536 11.96 16.67 -8.27
C GLU A 536 10.57 17.30 -8.15
N PHE A 537 9.55 16.82 -8.88
CA PHE A 537 8.16 17.25 -8.71
C PHE A 537 7.67 17.03 -7.27
N MET A 538 7.83 15.82 -6.73
CA MET A 538 7.36 15.49 -5.37
C MET A 538 7.99 16.43 -4.33
N LYS A 539 9.30 16.69 -4.44
CA LYS A 539 10.01 17.65 -3.59
C LYS A 539 9.48 19.07 -3.76
N THR A 540 9.35 19.57 -5.00
CA THR A 540 8.86 20.93 -5.28
C THR A 540 7.40 21.13 -4.87
N PHE A 541 6.59 20.06 -4.89
CA PHE A 541 5.20 20.06 -4.41
C PHE A 541 5.08 20.00 -2.86
N GLY A 542 6.20 19.83 -2.14
CA GLY A 542 6.27 19.90 -0.68
C GLY A 542 6.61 18.59 0.05
N ALA A 543 6.85 17.49 -0.67
CA ALA A 543 7.20 16.22 -0.02
C ALA A 543 8.68 16.19 0.43
N SER A 544 8.89 16.02 1.74
CA SER A 544 10.20 15.69 2.32
C SER A 544 10.57 14.22 2.06
N ASP A 545 9.56 13.35 2.12
CA ASP A 545 9.67 11.90 1.93
C ASP A 545 8.70 11.48 0.83
N ALA A 546 9.15 10.75 -0.20
CA ALA A 546 8.30 10.28 -1.30
C ALA A 546 8.71 8.93 -1.88
N LEU A 547 7.73 8.12 -2.28
CA LEU A 547 7.85 6.75 -2.77
C LEU A 547 7.09 6.59 -4.10
N ASN A 548 7.70 5.90 -5.08
CA ASN A 548 7.03 5.53 -6.33
C ASN A 548 6.21 4.24 -6.15
N LEU A 549 4.98 4.23 -6.69
CA LEU A 549 4.06 3.10 -6.73
C LEU A 549 3.95 2.52 -8.16
N ASP A 550 3.01 1.60 -8.37
CA ASP A 550 2.76 1.05 -9.71
C ASP A 550 2.38 2.14 -10.72
N GLY A 551 2.82 1.99 -11.97
CA GLY A 551 2.81 3.05 -12.98
C GLY A 551 2.32 2.56 -14.34
N GLY A 552 2.70 3.28 -15.40
CA GLY A 552 2.30 2.93 -16.77
C GLY A 552 0.77 2.84 -16.88
N GLY A 553 0.26 1.75 -17.47
CA GLY A 553 -1.19 1.53 -17.58
C GLY A 553 -1.91 1.30 -16.25
N SER A 554 -1.20 1.06 -15.15
CA SER A 554 -1.79 0.96 -13.80
C SER A 554 -2.05 2.33 -13.17
N ALA A 555 -1.38 3.39 -13.65
CA ALA A 555 -1.45 4.74 -13.08
C ALA A 555 -2.88 5.31 -13.18
N THR A 556 -3.61 5.28 -12.06
CA THR A 556 -5.04 5.59 -12.01
C THR A 556 -5.35 6.46 -10.80
N MET A 557 -6.15 7.52 -10.98
CA MET A 557 -6.67 8.36 -9.91
C MET A 557 -8.18 8.57 -10.07
N VAL A 558 -8.91 8.40 -8.97
CA VAL A 558 -10.34 8.73 -8.83
C VAL A 558 -10.50 9.85 -7.81
N VAL A 559 -11.37 10.82 -8.09
CA VAL A 559 -11.76 11.91 -7.18
C VAL A 559 -13.29 11.98 -7.17
N GLY A 560 -13.90 11.76 -6.00
CA GLY A 560 -15.33 11.51 -5.88
C GLY A 560 -15.79 10.32 -6.74
N ASP A 561 -16.75 10.57 -7.63
CA ASP A 561 -17.29 9.65 -8.63
C ASP A 561 -16.43 9.54 -9.91
N ARG A 562 -15.50 10.47 -10.13
CA ARG A 562 -14.80 10.65 -11.41
C ARG A 562 -13.43 9.99 -11.44
N CYS A 563 -13.19 9.13 -12.42
CA CYS A 563 -11.84 8.78 -12.86
C CYS A 563 -11.23 9.99 -13.57
N VAL A 564 -10.14 10.54 -13.03
CA VAL A 564 -9.44 11.72 -13.57
C VAL A 564 -8.14 11.38 -14.31
N VAL A 565 -7.53 10.24 -13.97
CA VAL A 565 -6.46 9.59 -14.75
C VAL A 565 -6.78 8.09 -14.81
N PRO A 566 -6.74 7.42 -15.97
CA PRO A 566 -6.49 7.96 -17.31
C PRO A 566 -7.61 8.91 -17.80
N PRO A 567 -7.31 9.82 -18.76
CA PRO A 567 -8.25 10.86 -19.20
C PRO A 567 -9.46 10.32 -19.97
N GLY A 568 -9.37 9.14 -20.59
CA GLY A 568 -10.53 8.44 -21.18
C GLY A 568 -11.40 7.73 -20.15
N GLY A 569 -11.10 7.87 -18.85
CA GLY A 569 -11.94 7.41 -17.76
C GLY A 569 -12.01 5.89 -17.58
N VAL A 570 -13.18 5.42 -17.13
CA VAL A 570 -13.40 4.04 -16.67
C VAL A 570 -13.00 2.96 -17.69
N PRO A 571 -13.27 3.08 -19.01
CA PRO A 571 -12.88 2.06 -20.00
C PRO A 571 -11.37 1.87 -20.17
N GLN A 572 -10.55 2.86 -19.78
CA GLN A 572 -9.09 2.80 -19.87
C GLN A 572 -8.40 2.37 -18.57
N CYS A 573 -9.15 2.20 -17.47
CA CYS A 573 -8.60 1.81 -16.17
C CYS A 573 -8.13 0.35 -16.19
N ARG A 574 -6.82 0.10 -16.04
CA ARG A 574 -6.30 -1.26 -15.77
C ARG A 574 -6.82 -1.76 -14.42
N ALA A 575 -7.03 -3.07 -14.31
CA ALA A 575 -7.32 -3.72 -13.04
C ALA A 575 -6.02 -3.90 -12.24
N VAL A 576 -6.00 -3.46 -10.98
CA VAL A 576 -4.80 -3.44 -10.11
C VAL A 576 -5.03 -4.29 -8.86
N ALA A 577 -3.96 -4.74 -8.21
CA ALA A 577 -4.06 -5.64 -7.06
C ALA A 577 -4.57 -4.96 -5.78
N ASN A 578 -4.24 -3.68 -5.58
CA ASN A 578 -4.78 -2.86 -4.49
C ASN A 578 -4.74 -1.36 -4.83
N ALA A 579 -5.35 -0.57 -3.95
CA ALA A 579 -5.49 0.89 -4.06
C ALA A 579 -5.33 1.55 -2.69
N LEU A 580 -4.86 2.80 -2.65
CA LEU A 580 -4.88 3.63 -1.44
C LEU A 580 -6.06 4.62 -1.52
N VAL A 581 -6.94 4.59 -0.52
CA VAL A 581 -8.27 5.23 -0.60
C VAL A 581 -8.49 6.16 0.58
N ILE A 582 -8.82 7.43 0.29
CA ILE A 582 -9.35 8.40 1.25
C ILE A 582 -10.88 8.32 1.21
N TRP A 583 -11.51 8.00 2.33
CA TRP A 583 -12.96 7.77 2.43
C TRP A 583 -13.59 8.47 3.63
N ARG A 584 -14.88 8.81 3.53
CA ARG A 584 -15.73 9.15 4.69
C ARG A 584 -16.83 8.09 4.86
N ARG A 585 -17.26 7.82 6.10
CA ARG A 585 -18.46 6.99 6.32
C ARG A 585 -19.67 7.69 5.70
N LYS A 586 -20.58 6.91 5.12
CA LYS A 586 -21.95 7.37 4.87
C LYS A 586 -22.55 7.82 6.21
N PRO A 587 -23.30 8.93 6.25
CA PRO A 587 -24.19 9.19 7.37
C PRO A 587 -25.09 7.97 7.57
N LEU A 588 -25.35 7.60 8.83
CA LEU A 588 -26.46 6.70 9.12
C LEU A 588 -27.74 7.39 8.64
N SER A 589 -28.55 6.70 7.83
CA SER A 589 -29.92 7.12 7.55
C SER A 589 -30.66 7.21 8.88
N ARG A 590 -31.25 8.38 9.14
CA ARG A 590 -32.17 8.58 10.26
C ARG A 590 -33.53 7.98 9.94
#